data_AF-A0AAU4B2C7-F1
#
_entry.id   AF-A0AAU4B2C7-F1
#
_cell.length_a   1.000
_cell.length_b   1.000
_cell.length_c   1.000
_cell.angle_alpha   90.00
_cell.angle_beta   90.00
_cell.angle_gamma   90.00
#
_symmetry.space_group_name_H-M   'P 1'
#
loop_
_entity.id
_entity.type
_entity.pdbx_description
1 polymer ?
#
loop_
_entity_poly.entity_id
_entity_poly.type
_entity_poly.pdbx_seq_one_letter_code
_entity_poly.pdbx_strand_id
1 'polypeptide(L)'
;MGSEWIDLGDDHAIRFAGWFPDRDLNPQYDGIPDVERYAAMVRHLTPAGEECMGGITFDGEVARRIEPGKPMWQVESFDPPSFSPSLLCSCGDHGFVRVGRWVRA
;
A
#
# COMPACT_ATOMS: atom_id res chain seq x y z
N MET A 1 -7.03 5.43 -14.65
CA MET A 1 -7.82 4.74 -13.60
C MET A 1 -6.81 4.09 -12.66
N GLY A 2 -6.74 4.30 -11.35
CA GLY A 2 -7.08 5.49 -10.54
C GLY A 2 -5.80 5.95 -9.82
N SER A 3 -5.39 7.20 -10.05
CA SER A 3 -4.16 7.82 -9.53
C SER A 3 -4.42 8.82 -8.41
N GLU A 4 -5.66 8.85 -7.90
CA GLU A 4 -6.13 9.84 -6.94
C GLU A 4 -5.87 9.35 -5.51
N TRP A 5 -5.58 10.30 -4.62
CA TRP A 5 -5.48 10.04 -3.20
C TRP A 5 -6.89 9.90 -2.61
N ILE A 6 -7.15 8.78 -1.96
CA ILE A 6 -8.38 8.53 -1.21
C ILE A 6 -8.16 9.04 0.20
N ASP A 7 -8.95 10.02 0.63
CA ASP A 7 -8.95 10.52 2.00
C ASP A 7 -9.44 9.43 2.96
N LEU A 8 -8.62 9.09 3.95
CA LEU A 8 -8.94 8.14 5.01
C LEU A 8 -9.39 8.84 6.30
N GLY A 9 -9.33 10.17 6.35
CA GLY A 9 -9.54 10.98 7.55
C GLY A 9 -8.33 10.99 8.48
N ASP A 10 -8.40 11.81 9.54
CA ASP A 10 -7.35 11.94 10.55
C ASP A 10 -5.98 12.30 9.95
N ASP A 11 -5.98 13.17 8.94
CA ASP A 11 -4.82 13.58 8.14
C ASP A 11 -4.17 12.47 7.30
N HIS A 12 -4.84 11.33 7.11
CA HIS A 12 -4.35 10.21 6.31
C HIS A 12 -4.98 10.17 4.92
N ALA A 13 -4.19 9.76 3.93
CA ALA A 13 -4.74 9.37 2.63
C ALA A 13 -3.97 8.19 2.04
N ILE A 14 -4.64 7.41 1.19
CA ILE A 14 -4.04 6.26 0.51
C ILE A 14 -4.12 6.40 -1.00
N ARG A 15 -3.11 5.90 -1.69
CA ARG A 15 -3.11 5.77 -3.14
C ARG A 15 -2.58 4.42 -3.55
N PHE A 16 -3.31 3.73 -4.43
CA PHE A 16 -2.88 2.45 -4.98
C PHE A 16 -1.77 2.61 -6.01
N ALA A 17 -0.86 1.66 -6.03
CA ALA A 17 0.22 1.53 -6.99
C ALA A 17 0.16 0.15 -7.64
N GLY A 18 0.33 0.11 -8.96
CA GLY A 18 0.43 -1.13 -9.70
C GLY A 18 1.88 -1.52 -9.98
N TRP A 19 2.05 -2.78 -10.33
CA TRP A 19 3.31 -3.37 -10.76
C TRP A 19 3.21 -3.66 -12.25
N PHE A 20 3.98 -2.89 -13.02
CA PHE A 20 4.04 -2.91 -14.49
C PHE A 20 5.51 -2.71 -14.91
N PRO A 21 6.41 -3.69 -14.66
CA PRO A 21 7.82 -3.50 -14.96
C PRO A 21 8.01 -3.33 -16.46
N ASP A 22 8.94 -2.46 -16.82
CA ASP A 22 9.51 -2.48 -18.16
C ASP A 22 10.33 -3.77 -18.30
N ARG A 23 9.81 -4.72 -19.08
CA ARG A 23 10.41 -6.04 -19.24
C ARG A 23 11.57 -6.05 -20.23
N ASP A 24 11.65 -5.06 -21.11
CA ASP A 24 12.83 -4.89 -21.98
C ASP A 24 14.05 -4.52 -21.11
N LEU A 25 13.84 -3.69 -20.08
CA LEU A 25 14.87 -3.35 -19.10
C LEU A 25 15.00 -4.36 -17.95
N ASN A 26 13.95 -5.13 -17.67
CA ASN A 26 13.89 -6.09 -16.55
C ASN A 26 13.44 -7.48 -17.00
N PRO A 27 14.25 -8.17 -17.84
CA PRO A 27 13.89 -9.47 -18.40
C PRO A 27 13.73 -10.58 -17.33
N GLN A 28 14.25 -10.38 -16.11
CA GLN A 28 14.00 -11.29 -14.99
C GLN A 28 12.53 -11.39 -14.59
N TYR A 29 11.69 -10.45 -15.03
CA TYR A 29 10.25 -10.42 -14.79
C TYR A 29 9.42 -10.90 -15.99
N ASP A 30 10.06 -11.45 -17.02
CA ASP A 30 9.37 -12.04 -18.15
C ASP A 30 8.42 -13.17 -17.71
N GLY A 31 7.21 -13.15 -18.27
CA GLY A 31 6.16 -14.11 -17.94
C GLY A 31 5.53 -13.94 -16.56
N ILE A 32 5.93 -12.93 -15.76
CA ILE A 32 5.20 -12.54 -14.55
C ILE A 32 4.12 -11.53 -14.93
N PRO A 33 2.84 -11.72 -14.57
CA PRO A 33 1.75 -10.83 -15.00
C PRO A 33 1.77 -9.47 -14.28
N ASP A 34 1.32 -8.42 -14.97
CA ASP A 34 1.08 -7.11 -14.39
C ASP A 34 -0.02 -7.16 -13.30
N VAL A 35 0.07 -6.27 -12.30
CA VAL A 35 -0.89 -6.19 -11.21
C VAL A 35 -1.28 -4.74 -10.96
N GLU A 36 -2.54 -4.38 -11.21
CA GLU A 36 -3.02 -3.00 -11.08
C GLU A 36 -2.98 -2.47 -9.63
N ARG A 37 -3.29 -3.33 -8.65
CA ARG A 37 -3.25 -3.01 -7.22
C ARG A 37 -2.25 -3.92 -6.52
N TYR A 38 -0.97 -3.64 -6.76
CA TYR A 38 0.14 -4.39 -6.18
C TYR A 38 0.51 -3.89 -4.77
N ALA A 39 0.44 -2.58 -4.59
CA ALA A 39 0.85 -1.90 -3.37
C ALA A 39 -0.01 -0.66 -3.14
N ALA A 40 0.20 0.00 -2.00
CA ALA A 40 -0.31 1.34 -1.77
C ALA A 40 0.70 2.21 -1.03
N MET A 41 0.61 3.51 -1.28
CA MET A 41 1.27 4.53 -0.48
C MET A 41 0.25 5.10 0.50
N VAL A 42 0.62 5.22 1.77
CA VAL A 42 -0.18 5.88 2.81
C VAL A 42 0.58 7.11 3.26
N ARG A 43 0.02 8.29 2.99
CA ARG A 43 0.55 9.58 3.45
C ARG A 43 -0.19 10.03 4.70
N HIS A 44 0.50 10.77 5.55
CA HIS A 44 -0.07 11.41 6.73
C HIS A 44 0.79 12.59 7.19
N LEU A 45 0.36 13.30 8.23
CA LEU A 45 1.20 14.29 8.93
C LEU A 45 1.86 13.67 10.17
N THR A 46 3.11 14.02 10.44
CA THR A 46 3.77 13.69 11.70
C THR A 46 3.17 14.51 12.86
N PRO A 47 3.46 14.20 14.14
CA PRO A 47 3.05 15.06 15.26
C PRO A 47 3.56 16.51 15.18
N ALA A 48 4.63 16.76 14.41
CA ALA A 48 5.15 18.10 14.15
C ALA A 48 4.45 18.80 12.96
N GLY A 49 3.49 18.14 12.31
CA GLY A 49 2.76 18.66 11.15
C GLY A 49 3.51 18.54 9.82
N GLU A 50 4.58 17.74 9.76
CA GLU A 50 5.36 17.53 8.55
C GLU A 50 4.79 16.38 7.72
N GLU A 51 4.93 16.41 6.40
CA GLU A 51 4.47 15.30 5.55
C GLU A 51 5.33 14.04 5.78
N CYS A 52 4.66 12.90 5.95
CA CYS A 52 5.27 11.60 6.05
C CYS A 52 4.49 10.58 5.21
N MET A 53 5.17 9.52 4.77
CA MET A 53 4.57 8.51 3.90
C MET A 53 5.27 7.16 4.05
N GLY A 54 4.47 6.09 3.99
CA GLY A 54 4.94 4.70 3.96
C GLY A 54 4.31 3.93 2.81
N GLY A 55 4.98 2.86 2.38
CA GLY A 55 4.48 1.92 1.39
C GLY A 55 4.05 0.60 2.02
N ILE A 56 2.92 0.06 1.60
CA ILE A 56 2.50 -1.31 1.90
C ILE A 56 2.44 -2.13 0.61
N THR A 57 2.93 -3.36 0.66
CA THR A 57 2.80 -4.34 -0.42
C THR A 57 1.66 -5.28 -0.10
N PHE A 58 0.73 -5.47 -1.04
CA PHE A 58 -0.39 -6.38 -0.81
C PHE A 58 0.04 -7.82 -1.01
N ASP A 59 -0.52 -8.70 -0.19
CA ASP A 59 -0.24 -10.11 -0.28
C ASP A 59 -0.98 -10.71 -1.49
N GLY A 60 -0.22 -11.03 -2.54
CA GLY A 60 -0.71 -11.61 -3.77
C GLY A 60 0.33 -12.52 -4.40
N GLU A 61 -0.11 -13.38 -5.33
CA GLU A 61 0.77 -14.39 -5.96
C GLU A 61 2.02 -13.77 -6.59
N VAL A 62 1.86 -12.68 -7.35
CA VAL A 62 2.98 -11.96 -7.96
C VAL A 62 3.91 -11.42 -6.88
N ALA A 63 3.38 -10.72 -5.87
CA ALA A 63 4.18 -10.15 -4.78
C ALA A 63 5.01 -11.21 -4.05
N ARG A 64 4.40 -12.36 -3.72
CA ARG A 64 5.11 -13.49 -3.10
C ARG A 64 6.23 -14.04 -3.96
N ARG A 65 6.06 -14.02 -5.29
CA ARG A 65 7.06 -14.51 -6.24
C ARG A 65 8.23 -13.53 -6.39
N ILE A 66 7.97 -12.22 -6.44
CA ILE A 66 9.00 -11.21 -6.72
C ILE A 66 9.66 -10.64 -5.46
N GLU A 67 8.99 -10.67 -4.31
CA GLU A 67 9.47 -10.18 -3.02
C GLU A 67 9.32 -11.25 -1.92
N PRO A 68 9.93 -12.45 -2.09
CA PRO A 68 9.76 -13.54 -1.13
C PRO A 68 10.29 -13.15 0.26
N GLY A 69 9.45 -13.36 1.28
CA GLY A 69 9.79 -13.09 2.68
C GLY A 69 9.59 -11.64 3.13
N LYS A 70 9.19 -10.72 2.24
CA LYS A 70 8.83 -9.36 2.63
C LYS A 70 7.52 -9.35 3.44
N PRO A 71 7.38 -8.50 4.48
CA PRO A 71 6.09 -8.27 5.11
C PRO A 71 5.05 -7.77 4.10
N MET A 72 3.89 -8.41 4.06
CA MET A 72 2.81 -8.09 3.14
C MET A 72 1.48 -7.98 3.90
N TRP A 73 0.59 -7.16 3.36
CA TRP A 73 -0.73 -6.89 3.94
C TRP A 73 -1.80 -7.70 3.20
N GLN A 74 -2.58 -8.45 3.97
CA GLN A 74 -3.80 -9.08 3.47
C GLN A 74 -4.81 -8.01 3.07
N VAL A 75 -5.41 -8.22 1.90
CA VAL A 75 -6.50 -7.39 1.40
C VAL A 75 -7.82 -8.00 1.82
N GLU A 76 -8.59 -7.28 2.63
CA GLU A 76 -9.96 -7.66 2.99
C GLU A 76 -10.96 -7.07 1.99
N SER A 77 -10.75 -5.81 1.61
CA SER A 77 -11.47 -5.15 0.52
C SER A 77 -10.63 -3.99 -0.04
N PHE A 78 -10.81 -3.70 -1.33
CA PHE A 78 -10.30 -2.45 -1.92
C PHE A 78 -11.35 -1.35 -2.00
N ASP A 79 -12.64 -1.68 -1.86
CA ASP A 79 -13.74 -0.73 -1.94
C ASP A 79 -14.86 -1.12 -0.96
N PRO A 80 -14.96 -0.45 0.21
CA PRO A 80 -14.00 0.53 0.72
C PRO A 80 -12.68 -0.15 1.17
N PRO A 81 -11.53 0.54 1.13
CA PRO A 81 -10.24 -0.03 1.53
C PRO A 81 -10.22 -0.59 2.95
N SER A 82 -9.78 -1.84 3.11
CA SER A 82 -9.57 -2.54 4.40
C SER A 82 -8.42 -3.52 4.30
N PHE A 83 -7.42 -3.40 5.18
CA PHE A 83 -6.19 -4.21 5.13
C PHE A 83 -5.72 -4.66 6.51
N SER A 84 -5.06 -5.82 6.57
CA SER A 84 -4.46 -6.38 7.78
C SER A 84 -3.02 -6.84 7.53
N PRO A 85 -2.09 -6.73 8.48
CA PRO A 85 -2.24 -6.20 9.85
C PRO A 85 -2.30 -4.65 9.89
N SER A 86 -2.20 -4.05 11.09
CA SER A 86 -1.99 -2.61 11.24
C SER A 86 -0.76 -2.10 10.47
N LEU A 87 -0.72 -0.81 10.21
CA LEU A 87 0.39 -0.10 9.60
C LEU A 87 1.11 0.70 10.68
N LEU A 88 2.40 0.44 10.85
CA LEU A 88 3.30 1.23 11.69
C LEU A 88 4.25 2.00 10.78
N CYS A 89 4.18 3.32 10.81
CA CYS A 89 5.10 4.21 10.11
C CYS A 89 6.39 4.38 10.91
N SER A 90 7.50 4.67 10.23
CA SER A 90 8.80 4.90 10.87
C SER A 90 8.82 6.13 11.78
N CYS A 91 7.90 7.07 11.59
CA CYS A 91 7.71 8.24 12.45
C CYS A 91 6.94 7.93 13.76
N GLY A 92 6.44 6.70 13.92
CA GLY A 92 5.69 6.25 15.09
C GLY A 92 4.16 6.31 14.96
N ASP A 93 3.62 6.88 13.88
CA ASP A 93 2.19 6.81 13.61
C ASP A 93 1.75 5.35 13.36
N HIS A 94 0.68 4.92 14.01
CA HIS A 94 0.26 3.51 14.05
C HIS A 94 -1.27 3.39 14.04
N GLY A 95 -1.78 2.60 13.10
CA GLY A 95 -3.21 2.36 12.99
C GLY A 95 -3.58 1.35 11.93
N PHE A 96 -4.85 1.34 11.56
CA PHE A 96 -5.45 0.42 10.60
C PHE A 96 -6.19 1.21 9.52
N VAL A 97 -6.21 0.67 8.30
CA VAL A 97 -7.16 1.09 7.28
C VAL A 97 -8.37 0.16 7.35
N ARG A 98 -9.53 0.68 7.73
CA ARG A 98 -10.78 -0.08 7.89
C ARG A 98 -11.95 0.67 7.27
N VAL A 99 -12.66 0.01 6.36
CA VAL A 99 -13.88 0.55 5.74
C VAL A 99 -13.63 1.95 5.16
N GLY A 100 -12.46 2.14 4.54
CA GLY A 100 -12.06 3.41 3.91
C GLY A 100 -11.71 4.52 4.90
N ARG A 101 -11.39 4.18 6.14
CA ARG A 101 -10.99 5.13 7.19
C ARG A 101 -9.70 4.71 7.89
N TRP A 102 -8.96 5.70 8.37
CA TRP A 102 -7.88 5.49 9.33
C TRP A 102 -8.47 5.27 10.73
N VAL A 103 -7.96 4.26 11.43
CA VAL A 103 -8.33 3.93 12.82
C VAL A 103 -7.04 3.76 13.62
N ARG A 104 -6.76 4.70 14.54
CA ARG A 104 -5.58 4.64 15.43
C ARG A 104 -5.55 3.33 16.24
N ALA A 105 -4.35 2.79 16.46
CA ALA A 105 -4.11 1.59 17.26
C ALA A 105 -4.03 1.88 18.77
#